data_AF-A0A962V5A9-F1
#
_entry.id   AF-A0A962V5A9-F1
#
_cell.length_a   1.000
_cell.length_b   1.000
_cell.length_c   1.000
_cell.angle_alpha   90.00
_cell.angle_beta   90.00
_cell.angle_gamma   90.00
#
_symmetry.space_group_name_H-M   'P 1'
#
loop_
_entity.id
_entity.type
_entity.pdbx_description
1 polymer ?
#
loop_
_entity_poly.entity_id
_entity_poly.type
_entity_poly.pdbx_seq_one_letter_code
_entity_poly.pdbx_strand_id
1 'polypeptide(L)'
;DVPKYQQVRDSDLVSQSYTAAEALLEQVPWLKENRQPLLTGTFVNINSMEDSSAMGRMIAEQISSRFAQDGFTMVEMKLRRNVFIQQQGGEFVLSREVQNLSQVHNAAAVIAGTYAVGRRTVYINARLVRAADNLVLAAYDYSMPLGPDAKALLASE
;
A
#
# COMPACT_ATOMS: atom_id res chain seq x y z
N ASP A 1 10.42 -36.16 22.14
CA ASP A 1 9.60 -34.93 22.09
C ASP A 1 10.04 -34.00 20.99
N VAL A 2 9.27 -33.94 19.90
CA VAL A 2 9.45 -32.90 18.87
C VAL A 2 8.86 -31.62 19.44
N PRO A 3 9.54 -30.45 19.39
CA PRO A 3 8.95 -29.21 19.89
C PRO A 3 7.67 -28.93 19.11
N LYS A 4 6.54 -28.77 19.81
CA LYS A 4 5.31 -28.25 19.20
C LYS A 4 5.62 -26.84 18.70
N TYR A 5 5.82 -26.69 17.39
CA TYR A 5 6.02 -25.37 16.77
C TYR A 5 4.90 -24.44 17.25
N GLN A 6 5.26 -23.40 18.01
CA GLN A 6 4.29 -22.43 18.48
C GLN A 6 3.67 -21.74 17.26
N GLN A 7 2.36 -21.91 17.10
CA GLN A 7 1.62 -21.31 15.99
C GLN A 7 1.77 -19.79 16.02
N VAL A 8 2.12 -19.21 14.87
CA VAL A 8 2.11 -17.75 14.68
C VAL A 8 0.65 -17.31 14.67
N ARG A 9 0.30 -16.34 15.50
CA ARG A 9 -1.03 -15.72 15.51
C ARG A 9 -1.00 -14.45 14.68
N ASP A 10 -2.10 -14.17 13.98
CA ASP A 10 -2.25 -12.93 13.22
C ASP A 10 -2.25 -11.70 14.14
N SER A 11 -1.80 -10.58 13.57
CA SER A 11 -2.05 -9.25 14.12
C SER A 11 -3.27 -8.62 13.45
N ASP A 12 -3.87 -7.62 14.08
CA ASP A 12 -4.91 -6.81 13.44
C ASP A 12 -4.31 -5.99 12.29
N LEU A 13 -4.54 -6.47 11.06
CA LEU A 13 -4.04 -5.84 9.84
C LEU A 13 -4.58 -4.41 9.67
N VAL A 14 -5.84 -4.15 10.03
CA VAL A 14 -6.46 -2.83 9.88
C VAL A 14 -5.73 -1.82 10.77
N SER A 15 -5.54 -2.16 12.05
CA SER A 15 -4.84 -1.30 13.00
C SER A 15 -3.38 -1.03 12.58
N GLN A 16 -2.68 -2.03 12.03
CA GLN A 16 -1.32 -1.87 11.51
C GLN A 16 -1.27 -0.92 10.30
N SER A 17 -2.19 -1.10 9.34
CA SER A 17 -2.29 -0.22 8.17
C SER A 17 -2.66 1.21 8.55
N TYR A 18 -3.53 1.41 9.55
CA TYR A 18 -3.91 2.75 10.02
C TYR A 18 -2.75 3.43 10.74
N THR A 19 -1.99 2.70 11.55
CA THR A 19 -0.76 3.19 12.18
C THR A 19 0.26 3.63 11.12
N ALA A 20 0.43 2.83 10.06
CA ALA A 20 1.32 3.19 8.96
C ALA A 20 0.86 4.47 8.25
N ALA A 21 -0.45 4.62 8.03
CA ALA A 21 -1.01 5.82 7.43
C ALA A 21 -0.75 7.08 8.27
N GLU A 22 -1.00 7.00 9.58
CA GLU A 22 -0.75 8.10 10.52
C GLU A 22 0.73 8.48 10.56
N ALA A 23 1.62 7.49 10.65
CA ALA A 23 3.05 7.73 10.66
C ALA A 23 3.57 8.39 9.36
N LEU A 24 2.95 8.10 8.20
CA LEU A 24 3.24 8.80 6.96
C LEU A 24 2.76 10.26 7.03
N LEU A 25 1.53 10.50 7.51
CA LEU A 25 0.92 11.83 7.57
C LEU A 25 1.64 12.77 8.54
N GLU A 26 2.14 12.25 9.67
CA GLU A 26 2.93 13.01 10.66
C GLU A 26 4.19 13.64 10.05
N GLN A 27 4.76 13.04 9.01
CA GLN A 27 5.96 13.53 8.33
C GLN A 27 5.67 14.63 7.31
N VAL A 28 4.41 14.81 6.88
CA VAL A 28 4.01 15.73 5.81
C VAL A 28 2.81 16.63 6.18
N PRO A 29 2.82 17.32 7.34
CA PRO A 29 1.67 18.11 7.79
C PRO A 29 1.22 19.19 6.78
N TRP A 30 2.15 19.71 5.97
CA TRP A 30 1.88 20.70 4.92
C TRP A 30 1.05 20.15 3.75
N LEU A 31 0.95 18.83 3.57
CA LEU A 31 0.25 18.24 2.43
C LEU A 31 -1.26 18.50 2.50
N LYS A 32 -1.81 18.60 3.73
CA LYS A 32 -3.24 18.84 3.98
C LYS A 32 -3.69 20.22 3.51
N GLU A 33 -2.78 21.19 3.51
CA GLU A 33 -3.07 22.58 3.10
C GLU A 33 -3.24 22.72 1.59
N ASN A 34 -2.54 21.89 0.81
CA ASN A 34 -2.50 21.99 -0.65
C ASN A 34 -3.78 21.53 -1.34
N ARG A 35 -4.68 20.80 -0.65
CA ARG A 35 -5.98 20.24 -1.13
C ARG A 35 -5.92 19.44 -2.44
N GLN A 36 -4.74 19.21 -2.99
CA GLN A 36 -4.54 18.42 -4.18
C GLN A 36 -4.87 16.95 -3.90
N PRO A 37 -5.43 16.21 -4.87
CA PRO A 37 -5.74 14.81 -4.68
C PRO A 37 -4.49 13.98 -4.41
N LEU A 38 -4.67 12.88 -3.68
CA LEU A 38 -3.67 11.84 -3.52
C LEU A 38 -4.14 10.57 -4.21
N LEU A 39 -3.17 9.79 -4.67
CA LEU A 39 -3.40 8.48 -5.28
C LEU A 39 -2.87 7.40 -4.35
N THR A 40 -3.44 6.21 -4.47
CA THR A 40 -2.92 5.02 -3.81
C THR A 40 -2.65 3.96 -4.87
N GLY A 41 -1.38 3.56 -4.99
CA GLY A 41 -0.96 2.41 -5.75
C GLY A 41 -1.04 1.12 -4.93
N THR A 42 -0.64 0.01 -5.54
CA THR A 42 -0.61 -1.29 -4.87
C THR A 42 0.65 -1.46 -4.04
N PHE A 43 0.56 -2.33 -3.02
CA PHE A 43 1.72 -2.87 -2.36
C PHE A 43 2.10 -4.17 -3.07
N VAL A 44 3.35 -4.26 -3.55
CA VAL A 44 3.84 -5.37 -4.38
C VAL A 44 4.90 -6.19 -3.66
N ASN A 45 5.08 -7.44 -4.07
CA ASN A 45 6.13 -8.27 -3.51
C ASN A 45 7.50 -7.71 -3.95
N ILE A 46 8.44 -7.53 -3.04
CA ILE A 46 9.78 -7.02 -3.38
C ILE A 46 10.54 -7.95 -4.35
N ASN A 47 10.19 -9.24 -4.37
CA ASN A 47 10.78 -10.24 -5.26
C ASN A 47 10.00 -10.41 -6.58
N SER A 48 8.77 -9.86 -6.67
CA SER A 48 7.98 -9.82 -7.91
C SER A 48 7.19 -8.52 -7.94
N MET A 49 7.79 -7.48 -8.53
CA MET A 49 7.21 -6.13 -8.56
C MET A 49 6.01 -6.01 -9.51
N GLU A 50 5.86 -7.00 -10.39
CA GLU A 50 4.75 -7.11 -11.33
C GLU A 50 3.52 -7.76 -10.69
N ASP A 51 3.64 -8.36 -9.48
CA ASP A 51 2.56 -9.07 -8.82
C ASP A 51 2.12 -8.40 -7.51
N SER A 52 0.80 -8.20 -7.38
CA SER A 52 0.16 -7.86 -6.11
C SER A 52 -0.69 -9.02 -5.60
N SER A 53 -0.66 -9.25 -4.28
CA SER A 53 -1.52 -10.22 -3.60
C SER A 53 -2.76 -9.53 -3.03
N ALA A 54 -3.77 -10.30 -2.62
CA ALA A 54 -4.89 -9.71 -1.87
C ALA A 54 -4.42 -8.99 -0.61
N MET A 55 -3.36 -9.46 0.04
CA MET A 55 -2.74 -8.76 1.17
C MET A 55 -2.26 -7.36 0.78
N GLY A 56 -1.49 -7.24 -0.30
CA GLY A 56 -0.98 -5.95 -0.78
C GLY A 56 -2.08 -4.99 -1.20
N ARG A 57 -3.13 -5.50 -1.85
CA ARG A 57 -4.35 -4.74 -2.18
C ARG A 57 -5.07 -4.27 -0.91
N MET A 58 -5.22 -5.12 0.10
CA MET A 58 -5.89 -4.77 1.36
C MET A 58 -5.15 -3.68 2.14
N ILE A 59 -3.81 -3.76 2.22
CA ILE A 59 -2.99 -2.72 2.85
C ILE A 59 -3.19 -1.37 2.15
N ALA A 60 -3.15 -1.37 0.81
CA ALA A 60 -3.39 -0.18 0.00
C ALA A 60 -4.77 0.46 0.31
N GLU A 61 -5.84 -0.33 0.30
CA GLU A 61 -7.19 0.15 0.61
C GLU A 61 -7.32 0.72 2.02
N GLN A 62 -6.72 0.05 3.01
CA GLN A 62 -6.82 0.46 4.41
C GLN A 62 -6.05 1.77 4.66
N ILE A 63 -4.85 1.91 4.09
CA ILE A 63 -4.08 3.16 4.17
C ILE A 63 -4.85 4.28 3.47
N SER A 64 -5.35 4.04 2.25
CA SER A 64 -6.16 5.01 1.50
C SER A 64 -7.39 5.46 2.30
N SER A 65 -8.09 4.50 2.93
CA SER A 65 -9.24 4.76 3.78
C SER A 65 -8.88 5.64 4.98
N ARG A 66 -7.73 5.42 5.61
CA ARG A 66 -7.29 6.22 6.76
C ARG A 66 -6.93 7.64 6.35
N PHE A 67 -6.27 7.83 5.20
CA PHE A 67 -6.02 9.16 4.63
C PHE A 67 -7.35 9.90 4.36
N ALA A 68 -8.34 9.22 3.76
CA ALA A 68 -9.65 9.81 3.51
C ALA A 68 -10.38 10.19 4.81
N GLN A 69 -10.31 9.35 5.85
CA GLN A 69 -10.86 9.65 7.18
C GLN A 69 -10.19 10.87 7.82
N ASP A 70 -8.89 11.09 7.56
CA ASP A 70 -8.19 12.30 8.02
C ASP A 70 -8.47 13.54 7.15
N GLY A 71 -9.32 13.43 6.12
CA GLY A 71 -9.77 14.56 5.32
C GLY A 71 -8.94 14.84 4.07
N PHE A 72 -8.09 13.90 3.64
CA PHE A 72 -7.41 13.97 2.35
C PHE A 72 -8.36 13.56 1.21
N THR A 73 -8.23 14.22 0.06
CA THR A 73 -8.95 13.85 -1.16
C THR A 73 -8.26 12.67 -1.83
N MET A 74 -8.79 11.47 -1.65
CA MET A 74 -8.27 10.26 -2.30
C MET A 74 -8.97 10.02 -3.64
N VAL A 75 -8.20 9.73 -4.68
CA VAL A 75 -8.76 9.34 -5.98
C VAL A 75 -9.04 7.83 -5.98
N GLU A 76 -10.31 7.45 -6.15
CA GLU A 76 -10.69 6.06 -6.36
C GLU A 76 -10.40 5.64 -7.81
N MET A 77 -9.28 4.95 -8.00
CA MET A 77 -8.78 4.58 -9.32
C MET A 77 -9.65 3.50 -10.00
N LYS A 78 -10.36 2.67 -9.25
CA LYS A 78 -11.15 1.54 -9.79
C LYS A 78 -12.44 1.95 -10.47
N LEU A 79 -12.96 3.15 -10.18
CA LEU A 79 -14.27 3.59 -10.70
C LEU A 79 -14.20 4.24 -12.10
N ARG A 80 -13.01 4.42 -12.67
CA ARG A 80 -12.87 5.03 -14.01
C ARG A 80 -12.84 3.97 -15.11
N ARG A 81 -13.94 3.87 -15.86
CA ARG A 81 -14.20 2.97 -17.00
C ARG A 81 -13.15 2.97 -18.15
N ASN A 82 -12.13 3.83 -18.10
CA ASN A 82 -11.06 3.94 -19.10
C ASN A 82 -9.66 3.62 -18.56
N VAL A 83 -9.54 3.21 -17.30
CA VAL A 83 -8.29 2.65 -16.77
C VAL A 83 -8.42 1.14 -16.96
N PHE A 84 -7.60 0.55 -17.83
CA PHE A 84 -7.58 -0.89 -18.09
C PHE A 84 -7.36 -1.63 -16.76
N ILE A 85 -8.44 -2.05 -16.10
CA ILE A 85 -8.38 -3.01 -15.02
C ILE A 85 -8.17 -4.35 -15.71
N GLN A 86 -6.91 -4.68 -16.02
CA GLN A 86 -6.55 -6.01 -16.47
C GLN A 86 -6.58 -6.92 -15.25
N GLN A 87 -7.78 -7.44 -14.96
CA GLN A 87 -8.10 -8.38 -13.89
C GLN A 87 -7.33 -9.72 -13.97
N GLN A 88 -6.31 -9.86 -14.84
CA GLN A 88 -5.61 -11.12 -15.09
C GLN A 88 -4.08 -10.99 -15.17
N GLY A 89 -3.48 -10.12 -14.37
CA GLY A 89 -2.02 -10.11 -14.25
C GLY A 89 -1.52 -8.88 -13.51
N GLY A 90 -1.55 -8.94 -12.17
CA GLY A 90 -0.56 -8.35 -11.26
C GLY A 90 -0.21 -6.85 -11.28
N GLU A 91 -0.34 -6.11 -12.38
CA GLU A 91 0.58 -5.01 -12.66
C GLU A 91 -0.06 -3.63 -12.48
N PHE A 92 0.14 -3.03 -11.30
CA PHE A 92 0.59 -1.64 -11.30
C PHE A 92 2.11 -1.68 -11.19
N VAL A 93 2.78 -1.88 -12.33
CA VAL A 93 4.23 -1.70 -12.40
C VAL A 93 4.52 -0.27 -11.98
N LEU A 94 5.26 -0.15 -10.88
CA LEU A 94 5.96 1.05 -10.47
C LEU A 94 6.70 1.64 -11.69
N SER A 95 6.11 2.61 -12.39
CA SER A 95 6.79 3.81 -12.89
C SER A 95 5.97 4.59 -13.92
N ARG A 96 5.30 3.96 -14.89
CA ARG A 96 4.81 4.70 -16.09
C ARG A 96 3.32 5.03 -16.05
N GLU A 97 2.44 4.05 -15.82
CA GLU A 97 1.00 4.33 -15.64
C GLU A 97 0.74 5.27 -14.47
N VAL A 98 1.40 5.07 -13.33
CA VAL A 98 1.20 5.89 -12.13
C VAL A 98 1.63 7.34 -12.34
N GLN A 99 2.75 7.60 -13.04
CA GLN A 99 3.18 8.95 -13.40
C GLN A 99 2.21 9.63 -14.37
N ASN A 100 1.75 8.89 -15.38
CA ASN A 100 0.75 9.39 -16.32
C ASN A 100 -0.57 9.69 -15.60
N LEU A 101 -0.99 8.83 -14.69
CA LEU A 101 -2.21 8.99 -13.89
C LEU A 101 -2.10 10.12 -12.89
N SER A 102 -0.94 10.31 -12.25
CA SER A 102 -0.72 11.42 -11.33
C SER A 102 -0.73 12.76 -12.06
N GLN A 103 -0.22 12.83 -13.29
CA GLN A 103 -0.34 14.02 -14.15
C GLN A 103 -1.80 14.26 -14.57
N VAL A 104 -2.52 13.22 -15.00
CA VAL A 104 -3.95 13.31 -15.37
C VAL A 104 -4.82 13.76 -14.20
N HIS A 105 -4.49 13.33 -12.98
CA HIS A 105 -5.24 13.67 -11.77
C HIS A 105 -4.72 14.92 -11.04
N ASN A 106 -3.66 15.56 -11.54
CA ASN A 106 -2.95 16.63 -10.85
C ASN A 106 -2.71 16.28 -9.36
N ALA A 107 -2.32 15.03 -9.12
CA ALA A 107 -2.15 14.50 -7.77
C ALA A 107 -0.86 15.07 -7.16
N ALA A 108 -0.88 15.39 -5.86
CA ALA A 108 0.32 15.86 -5.18
C ALA A 108 1.31 14.73 -4.92
N ALA A 109 0.80 13.57 -4.50
CA ALA A 109 1.61 12.42 -4.16
C ALA A 109 0.83 11.11 -4.34
N VAL A 110 1.59 10.03 -4.39
CA VAL A 110 1.12 8.66 -4.53
C VAL A 110 1.59 7.86 -3.31
N ILE A 111 0.68 7.15 -2.68
CA ILE A 111 0.98 6.16 -1.65
C ILE A 111 1.34 4.86 -2.37
N ALA A 112 2.50 4.29 -2.07
CA ALA A 112 2.94 3.02 -2.64
C ALA A 112 3.78 2.26 -1.62
N GLY A 113 3.99 0.97 -1.85
CA GLY A 113 4.83 0.20 -0.95
C GLY A 113 5.24 -1.15 -1.50
N THR A 114 6.10 -1.82 -0.75
CA THR A 114 6.52 -3.18 -1.04
C THR A 114 6.39 -4.05 0.21
N TYR A 115 6.28 -5.36 0.01
CA TYR A 115 6.35 -6.31 1.10
C TYR A 115 7.28 -7.47 0.79
N ALA A 116 7.84 -8.07 1.85
CA ALA A 116 8.70 -9.24 1.78
C ALA A 116 8.19 -10.32 2.75
N VAL A 117 8.03 -11.54 2.26
CA VAL A 117 7.52 -12.67 3.06
C VAL A 117 8.69 -13.46 3.64
N GLY A 118 8.84 -13.41 4.97
CA GLY A 118 9.78 -14.25 5.72
C GLY A 118 9.14 -15.55 6.22
N ARG A 119 9.88 -16.31 7.04
CA ARG A 119 9.41 -17.62 7.55
C ARG A 119 8.20 -17.52 8.49
N ARG A 120 8.12 -16.45 9.29
CA ARG A 120 7.11 -16.24 10.34
C ARG A 120 6.60 -14.80 10.39
N THR A 121 7.04 -13.95 9.46
CA THR A 121 6.83 -12.51 9.48
C THR A 121 6.74 -12.00 8.05
N VAL A 122 5.86 -11.03 7.81
CA VAL A 122 5.85 -10.21 6.60
C VAL A 122 6.43 -8.85 6.96
N TYR A 123 7.37 -8.36 6.18
CA TYR A 123 7.93 -7.02 6.31
C TYR A 123 7.30 -6.13 5.26
N ILE A 124 6.87 -4.93 5.64
CA ILE A 124 6.17 -3.99 4.77
C ILE A 124 6.91 -2.66 4.83
N ASN A 125 7.12 -2.08 3.65
CA ASN A 125 7.52 -0.71 3.48
C ASN A 125 6.36 0.06 2.86
N ALA A 126 5.99 1.18 3.47
CA ALA A 126 5.05 2.15 2.94
C ALA A 126 5.77 3.47 2.65
N ARG A 127 5.46 4.11 1.54
CA ARG A 127 6.03 5.39 1.12
C ARG A 127 4.96 6.30 0.55
N LEU A 128 5.11 7.58 0.83
CA LEU A 128 4.42 8.65 0.14
C LEU A 128 5.39 9.32 -0.81
N VAL A 129 5.12 9.24 -2.11
CA VAL A 129 6.03 9.67 -3.18
C VAL A 129 5.40 10.85 -3.91
N ARG A 130 6.13 11.96 -4.02
CA ARG A 130 5.66 13.14 -4.75
C ARG A 130 5.49 12.81 -6.22
N ALA A 131 4.33 13.13 -6.77
CA ALA A 131 3.98 12.81 -8.15
C ALA A 131 4.82 13.56 -9.20
N ALA A 132 5.24 14.78 -8.87
CA ALA A 132 5.92 15.66 -9.83
C ALA A 132 7.32 15.18 -10.22
N ASP A 133 8.06 14.57 -9.28
CA ASP A 133 9.49 14.26 -9.45
C ASP A 133 9.93 12.95 -8.78
N ASN A 134 8.99 12.15 -8.28
CA ASN A 134 9.22 10.86 -7.62
C ASN A 134 10.07 10.93 -6.34
N LEU A 135 10.18 12.10 -5.69
CA LEU A 135 10.86 12.18 -4.40
C LEU A 135 9.99 11.59 -3.28
N VAL A 136 10.61 10.79 -2.41
CA VAL A 136 9.95 10.26 -1.21
C VAL A 136 9.75 11.41 -0.22
N LEU A 137 8.50 11.68 0.12
CA LEU A 137 8.10 12.70 1.10
C LEU A 137 8.01 12.15 2.51
N ALA A 138 7.56 10.90 2.64
CA ALA A 138 7.45 10.18 3.90
C ALA A 138 7.64 8.68 3.69
N ALA A 139 8.11 7.99 4.72
CA ALA A 139 8.24 6.54 4.72
C ALA A 139 7.93 5.94 6.09
N TYR A 140 7.40 4.73 6.10
CA TYR A 140 7.18 3.97 7.33
C TYR A 140 7.38 2.48 7.06
N ASP A 141 8.16 1.83 7.92
CA ASP A 141 8.47 0.41 7.85
C ASP A 141 7.87 -0.31 9.05
N TYR A 142 7.21 -1.43 8.80
CA TYR A 142 6.66 -2.26 9.87
C TYR A 142 6.70 -3.73 9.48
N SER A 143 6.36 -4.57 10.44
CA SER A 143 6.26 -6.00 10.22
C SER A 143 5.03 -6.55 10.91
N MET A 144 4.50 -7.64 10.36
CA MET A 144 3.39 -8.36 10.95
C MET A 144 3.67 -9.85 10.97
N PRO A 145 3.12 -10.59 11.95
CA PRO A 145 3.26 -12.04 11.97
C PRO A 145 2.63 -12.68 10.73
N LEU A 146 3.30 -13.70 10.18
CA LEU A 146 2.77 -14.56 9.12
C LEU A 146 1.84 -15.63 9.73
N GLY A 147 0.72 -15.18 10.29
CA GLY A 147 -0.34 -16.03 10.81
C GLY A 147 -1.21 -16.65 9.69
N PRO A 148 -2.20 -17.47 10.05
CA PRO A 148 -3.14 -18.07 9.10
C PRO A 148 -3.79 -17.08 8.13
N ASP A 149 -4.29 -15.92 8.61
CA ASP A 149 -4.97 -14.95 7.75
C ASP A 149 -3.98 -14.27 6.80
N ALA A 150 -2.82 -13.87 7.30
CA ALA A 150 -1.75 -13.32 6.47
C ALA A 150 -1.33 -14.29 5.35
N LYS A 151 -1.22 -15.59 5.66
CA LYS A 151 -0.91 -16.63 4.66
C LYS A 151 -2.02 -16.78 3.62
N ALA A 152 -3.28 -16.76 4.04
CA ALA A 152 -4.41 -16.87 3.13
C ALA A 152 -4.45 -15.69 2.15
N LEU A 153 -4.25 -14.46 2.63
CA LEU A 153 -4.23 -13.24 1.82
C LEU A 153 -3.04 -13.18 0.84
N LEU A 154 -1.92 -13.81 1.19
CA LEU A 154 -0.75 -13.93 0.31
C LEU A 154 -0.93 -15.00 -0.77
N ALA A 155 -1.72 -16.04 -0.51
CA ALA A 155 -1.93 -17.15 -1.43
C ALA A 155 -3.02 -16.89 -2.49
N SER A 156 -3.85 -15.86 -2.30
CA SER A 156 -4.85 -15.45 -3.28
C SER A 156 -4.25 -14.48 -4.30
N GLU A 157 -4.09 -14.96 -5.53
CA GLU A 157 -3.78 -14.16 -6.72
C GLU A 157 -5.07 -13.59 -7.32
#